data_AF-A0A060BSS9-F1
#
_entry.id   AF-A0A060BSS9-F1
#
_cell.length_a   1.000
_cell.length_b   1.000
_cell.length_c   1.000
_cell.angle_alpha   90.00
_cell.angle_beta   90.00
_cell.angle_gamma   90.00
#
_symmetry.space_group_name_H-M   'P 1'
#
loop_
_entity.id
_entity.type
_entity.pdbx_description
1 polymer ?
#
loop_
_entity_poly.entity_id
_entity_poly.type
_entity_poly.pdbx_seq_one_letter_code
_entity_poly.pdbx_strand_id
1 'polypeptide(L)'
;AAENKRPLHGFGNRLVRNLVNSLFRAKLSDVMSGYRVFSRRFVKHYPILVEGFEIETDMTLHALDKRFRVMEVPVQYRDRPAGSVSKLNTFRDGARVLVTIWNIMRHYRLCCSSALR
;
A
#
# COMPACT_ATOMS: atom_id res chain seq x y z
N ALA A 1 6.75 12.97 17.23
CA ALA A 1 6.10 12.13 18.25
C ALA A 1 6.56 10.70 18.05
N ALA A 2 6.91 9.99 19.12
CA ALA A 2 7.51 8.67 19.05
C ALA A 2 6.47 7.64 18.61
N GLU A 3 6.56 7.26 17.33
CA GLU A 3 5.87 6.14 16.70
C GLU A 3 5.72 4.96 17.68
N ASN A 4 4.51 4.41 17.80
CA ASN A 4 4.29 3.11 18.45
C ASN A 4 5.20 2.07 17.78
N LYS A 5 6.41 1.89 18.32
CA LYS A 5 7.46 0.99 17.80
C LYS A 5 7.06 -0.45 18.08
N ARG A 6 6.09 -0.95 17.31
CA ARG A 6 5.96 -2.39 17.10
C ARG A 6 7.07 -2.79 16.15
N PRO A 7 8.08 -3.54 16.61
CA PRO A 7 9.33 -3.77 15.86
C PRO A 7 9.09 -4.41 14.48
N LEU A 8 7.97 -5.11 14.30
CA LEU A 8 7.59 -5.78 13.06
C LEU A 8 6.75 -4.92 12.08
N HIS A 9 6.05 -3.87 12.56
CA HIS A 9 5.12 -3.10 11.70
C HIS A 9 5.89 -2.19 10.74
N GLY A 10 6.94 -1.52 11.23
CA GLY A 10 7.81 -0.70 10.39
C GLY A 10 8.57 -1.53 9.35
N PHE A 11 8.89 -2.80 9.64
CA PHE A 11 9.54 -3.69 8.66
C PHE A 11 8.59 -4.05 7.51
N GLY A 12 7.35 -4.43 7.83
CA GLY A 12 6.32 -4.70 6.83
C GLY A 12 6.08 -3.51 5.90
N ASN A 13 5.86 -2.31 6.48
CA ASN A 13 5.71 -1.08 5.69
C ASN A 13 6.90 -0.81 4.77
N ARG A 14 8.12 -0.97 5.28
CA ARG A 14 9.33 -0.76 4.46
C ARG A 14 9.45 -1.79 3.34
N LEU A 15 9.12 -3.05 3.59
CA LEU A 15 9.18 -4.12 2.59
C LEU A 15 8.20 -3.86 1.45
N VAL A 16 6.92 -3.60 1.76
CA VAL A 16 5.88 -3.32 0.76
C VAL A 16 6.24 -2.08 -0.05
N ARG A 17 6.59 -0.98 0.64
CA ARG A 17 7.00 0.27 0.01
C ARG A 17 8.15 0.07 -0.98
N ASN A 18 9.20 -0.64 -0.56
CA ASN A 18 10.36 -0.89 -1.41
C ASN A 18 9.99 -1.73 -2.63
N LEU A 19 9.15 -2.76 -2.45
CA LEU A 19 8.75 -3.62 -3.54
C LEU A 19 7.89 -2.87 -4.58
N VAL A 20 6.88 -2.11 -4.14
CA VAL A 20 6.02 -1.32 -5.02
C VAL A 20 6.84 -0.28 -5.79
N ASN A 21 7.72 0.45 -5.09
CA ASN A 21 8.60 1.44 -5.73
C ASN A 21 9.54 0.80 -6.76
N SER A 22 10.06 -0.39 -6.49
CA SER A 22 10.93 -1.12 -7.42
C SER A 22 10.16 -1.58 -8.67
N LEU A 23 9.00 -2.22 -8.49
CA LEU A 23 8.21 -2.81 -9.59
C LEU A 23 7.61 -1.74 -10.51
N PHE A 24 7.10 -0.64 -9.93
CA PHE A 24 6.40 0.40 -10.68
C PHE A 24 7.27 1.64 -10.96
N ARG A 25 8.56 1.59 -10.57
CA ARG A 25 9.50 2.74 -10.64
C ARG A 25 8.91 4.00 -9.99
N ALA A 26 8.22 3.83 -8.87
CA ALA A 26 7.56 4.89 -8.12
C ALA A 26 8.44 5.40 -6.96
N LYS A 27 8.04 6.54 -6.37
CA LYS A 27 8.70 7.12 -5.19
C LYS A 27 7.68 7.43 -4.09
N LEU A 28 7.03 6.38 -3.60
CA LEU A 28 6.07 6.43 -2.50
C LEU A 28 6.77 6.32 -1.14
N SER A 29 6.32 7.11 -0.18
CA SER A 29 6.76 7.13 1.21
C SER A 29 5.85 6.27 2.10
N ASP A 30 4.54 6.19 1.81
CA ASP A 30 3.61 5.36 2.57
C ASP A 30 2.47 4.76 1.71
N VAL A 31 2.57 3.46 1.45
CA VAL A 31 1.58 2.71 0.67
C VAL A 31 0.37 2.30 1.51
N MET A 32 0.54 2.12 2.82
CA MET A 32 -0.48 1.58 3.74
C MET A 32 -1.21 2.66 4.54
N SER A 33 -1.07 3.93 4.15
CA SER A 33 -1.90 4.98 4.71
C SER A 33 -3.36 4.84 4.26
N GLY A 34 -4.26 4.72 5.22
CA GLY A 34 -5.71 4.73 4.98
C GLY A 34 -6.30 6.12 4.72
N TYR A 35 -5.56 7.21 5.00
CA TYR A 35 -6.05 8.57 4.73
C TYR A 35 -5.69 9.01 3.32
N ARG A 36 -6.66 8.94 2.41
CA ARG A 36 -6.46 9.15 0.96
C ARG A 36 -7.59 9.98 0.37
N VAL A 37 -7.27 10.78 -0.64
CA VAL A 37 -8.24 11.58 -1.41
C VAL A 37 -8.20 11.12 -2.85
N PHE A 38 -9.38 10.90 -3.44
CA PHE A 38 -9.51 10.37 -4.80
C PHE A 38 -10.28 11.33 -5.69
N SER A 39 -9.91 11.36 -6.97
CA SER A 39 -10.73 12.02 -7.98
C SER A 39 -11.96 11.16 -8.28
N ARG A 40 -13.05 11.82 -8.72
CA ARG A 40 -14.26 11.11 -9.19
C ARG A 40 -13.95 10.09 -10.29
N ARG A 41 -13.00 10.41 -11.17
CA ARG A 41 -12.53 9.52 -12.24
C ARG A 41 -11.93 8.23 -11.68
N PHE A 42 -11.04 8.34 -10.68
CA PHE A 42 -10.44 7.16 -10.06
C PHE A 42 -11.52 6.24 -9.46
N VAL A 43 -12.42 6.80 -8.65
CA VAL A 43 -13.48 6.03 -7.96
C VAL A 43 -14.41 5.33 -8.96
N LYS A 44 -14.70 5.94 -10.11
CA LYS A 44 -15.58 5.34 -11.13
C LYS A 44 -14.91 4.22 -11.95
N HIS A 45 -13.59 4.16 -11.98
CA HIS A 45 -12.83 3.20 -12.79
C HIS A 45 -12.08 2.15 -11.99
N TYR A 46 -11.99 2.30 -10.67
CA TYR A 46 -11.34 1.34 -9.79
C TYR A 46 -12.27 0.15 -9.50
N PRO A 47 -11.93 -1.07 -9.98
CA PRO A 47 -12.65 -2.26 -9.59
C PRO A 47 -12.22 -2.67 -8.17
N ILE A 48 -13.16 -2.85 -7.26
CA ILE A 48 -12.86 -3.35 -5.92
C ILE A 48 -12.66 -4.86 -6.01
N LEU A 49 -11.41 -5.30 -5.95
CA LEU A 49 -11.03 -6.71 -6.13
C LEU A 49 -10.57 -7.39 -4.81
N VAL A 50 -10.38 -6.62 -3.75
CA VAL A 50 -9.83 -7.09 -2.48
C VAL A 50 -10.69 -6.63 -1.30
N GLU A 51 -10.64 -7.38 -0.20
CA GLU A 51 -11.36 -7.08 1.04
C GLU A 51 -10.39 -6.86 2.21
N GLY A 52 -10.75 -5.98 3.14
CA GLY A 52 -9.97 -5.71 4.36
C GLY A 52 -8.78 -4.77 4.13
N PHE A 53 -7.68 -5.02 4.85
CA PHE A 53 -6.48 -4.16 4.86
C PHE A 53 -5.69 -4.15 3.55
N GLU A 54 -6.04 -5.00 2.60
CA GLU A 54 -5.36 -5.07 1.31
C GLU A 54 -5.77 -3.95 0.36
N ILE A 55 -6.93 -3.31 0.59
CA ILE A 55 -7.53 -2.32 -0.31
C ILE A 55 -6.63 -1.11 -0.56
N GLU A 56 -5.88 -0.66 0.45
CA GLU A 56 -4.98 0.48 0.35
C GLU A 56 -3.85 0.23 -0.65
N THR A 57 -3.30 -0.98 -0.60
CA THR A 57 -2.23 -1.42 -1.48
C THR A 57 -2.75 -1.63 -2.89
N ASP A 58 -3.90 -2.29 -3.05
CA ASP A 58 -4.51 -2.53 -4.37
C ASP A 58 -4.90 -1.23 -5.08
N MET A 59 -5.52 -0.27 -4.38
CA MET A 59 -5.82 1.05 -4.94
C MET A 59 -4.56 1.77 -5.44
N THR A 60 -3.46 1.69 -4.68
CA THR A 60 -2.19 2.31 -5.05
C THR A 60 -1.62 1.67 -6.32
N LEU A 61 -1.70 0.36 -6.42
CA LEU A 61 -1.19 -0.38 -7.57
C LEU A 61 -2.02 -0.15 -8.82
N HIS A 62 -3.34 -0.12 -8.67
CA HIS A 62 -4.23 0.27 -9.75
C HIS A 62 -3.92 1.69 -10.25
N ALA A 63 -3.66 2.63 -9.34
CA ALA A 63 -3.28 3.99 -9.69
C ALA A 63 -1.97 4.01 -10.50
N LEU A 64 -0.96 3.23 -10.07
CA LEU A 64 0.33 3.15 -10.74
C LEU A 64 0.24 2.44 -12.11
N ASP A 65 -0.47 1.31 -12.19
CA ASP A 65 -0.69 0.55 -13.43
C ASP A 65 -1.38 1.40 -14.50
N LYS A 66 -2.44 2.12 -14.11
CA LYS A 66 -3.20 3.01 -15.01
C LYS A 66 -2.59 4.40 -15.16
N ARG A 67 -1.38 4.62 -14.62
CA ARG A 67 -0.62 5.89 -14.71
C ARG A 67 -1.40 7.11 -14.21
N PHE A 68 -2.23 6.92 -13.18
CA PHE A 68 -2.83 8.04 -12.46
C PHE A 68 -1.74 8.85 -11.75
N ARG A 69 -1.97 10.15 -11.59
CA ARG A 69 -1.10 11.01 -10.79
C ARG A 69 -1.31 10.71 -9.31
N VAL A 70 -0.25 10.26 -8.64
CA VAL A 70 -0.20 10.03 -7.19
C VAL A 70 0.69 11.09 -6.56
N MET A 71 0.19 11.72 -5.50
CA MET A 71 0.93 12.72 -4.71
C MET A 71 0.75 12.39 -3.23
N GLU A 72 1.83 12.47 -2.47
CA GLU A 72 1.79 12.33 -1.02
C GLU A 72 1.94 13.70 -0.37
N VAL A 73 1.05 14.01 0.57
CA VAL A 73 1.12 15.23 1.38
C VAL A 73 1.53 14.80 2.78
N PRO A 74 2.63 15.33 3.34
CA PRO A 74 3.06 14.97 4.69
C PRO A 74 2.01 15.43 5.70
N VAL A 75 1.56 14.51 6.55
CA VAL A 75 0.61 14.79 7.64
C VAL A 75 1.27 14.43 8.97
N GLN A 76 1.00 15.21 10.01
CA GLN A 76 1.46 14.89 11.36
C GLN A 76 0.63 13.73 11.91
N TYR A 77 1.29 12.59 12.12
CA TYR A 77 0.68 11.44 12.76
C TYR A 77 0.47 11.74 14.26
N ARG A 78 -0.75 11.54 14.74
CA ARG A 78 -1.06 11.56 16.18
C ARG A 78 -1.13 10.14 16.67
N ASP A 79 -0.41 9.86 17.76
CA ASP A 79 -0.51 8.57 18.41
C ASP A 79 -1.92 8.34 18.93
N ARG A 80 -2.36 7.08 18.85
CA ARG A 80 -3.64 6.64 19.37
C ARG A 80 -3.67 6.86 20.89
N PRO A 81 -4.78 7.33 21.48
CA PRO A 81 -4.89 7.48 22.92
C PRO A 81 -4.57 6.16 23.64
N ALA A 82 -3.85 6.25 24.76
CA ALA A 82 -3.43 5.10 25.55
C ALA A 82 -4.66 4.28 25.99
N GLY A 83 -4.58 2.94 25.86
CA GLY A 83 -5.67 2.02 26.23
C GLY A 83 -6.41 1.36 25.06
N SER A 84 -6.09 1.71 23.81
CA SER A 84 -6.71 1.01 22.65
C SER A 84 -6.04 -0.34 22.37
N VAL A 85 -6.81 -1.42 22.44
CA VAL A 85 -6.35 -2.76 22.02
C VAL A 85 -6.29 -2.80 20.49
N SER A 86 -5.13 -3.14 19.93
CA SER A 86 -4.99 -3.26 18.48
C SER A 86 -5.58 -4.58 18.00
N LYS A 87 -6.57 -4.51 17.12
CA LYS A 87 -7.19 -5.68 16.47
C LYS A 87 -6.34 -6.31 15.34
N LEU A 88 -5.03 -6.04 15.31
CA LEU A 88 -4.12 -6.50 14.22
C LEU A 88 -3.26 -7.67 14.68
N ASN A 89 -3.21 -8.71 13.87
CA ASN A 89 -2.38 -9.90 14.06
C ASN A 89 -1.20 -9.81 13.09
N THR A 90 -0.09 -9.24 13.56
CA THR A 90 1.12 -8.93 12.78
C THR A 90 1.58 -10.02 11.82
N PHE A 91 1.53 -11.30 12.24
CA PHE A 91 1.95 -12.43 11.39
C PHE A 91 0.92 -12.77 10.30
N ARG A 92 -0.38 -12.77 10.64
CA ARG A 92 -1.45 -13.08 9.69
C ARG A 92 -1.62 -11.95 8.68
N ASP A 93 -1.53 -10.70 9.14
CA ASP A 93 -1.62 -9.53 8.28
C ASP A 93 -0.37 -9.39 7.40
N GLY A 94 0.82 -9.72 7.93
CA GLY A 94 2.05 -9.78 7.14
C GLY A 94 2.04 -10.86 6.05
N ALA A 95 1.57 -12.07 6.35
CA ALA A 95 1.41 -13.13 5.36
C ALA A 95 0.38 -12.77 4.29
N ARG A 96 -0.73 -12.15 4.71
CA ARG A 96 -1.77 -11.66 3.80
C ARG A 96 -1.21 -10.62 2.82
N VAL A 97 -0.43 -9.65 3.31
CA VAL A 97 0.25 -8.65 2.47
C VAL A 97 1.20 -9.28 1.44
N LEU A 98 1.97 -10.31 1.82
CA LEU A 98 2.81 -11.05 0.88
C LEU A 98 2.00 -11.80 -0.18
N VAL A 99 0.85 -12.36 0.20
CA VAL A 99 -0.11 -12.98 -0.73
C VAL A 99 -0.72 -11.94 -1.66
N THR A 100 -1.09 -10.75 -1.16
CA THR A 100 -1.54 -9.64 -2.00
C THR A 100 -0.46 -9.30 -3.01
N ILE A 101 0.78 -9.09 -2.57
CA ILE A 101 1.94 -8.83 -3.43
C ILE A 101 2.09 -9.93 -4.50
N TRP A 102 2.00 -11.19 -4.10
CA TRP A 102 2.10 -12.32 -5.03
C TRP A 102 0.95 -12.31 -6.05
N ASN A 103 -0.27 -12.04 -5.62
CA ASN A 103 -1.45 -11.94 -6.48
C ASN A 103 -1.32 -10.75 -7.44
N ILE A 104 -0.79 -9.63 -6.97
CA ILE A 104 -0.47 -8.46 -7.80
C ILE A 104 0.53 -8.85 -8.89
N MET A 105 1.64 -9.52 -8.52
CA MET A 105 2.64 -10.01 -9.49
C MET A 105 2.04 -10.97 -10.52
N ARG A 106 1.00 -11.73 -10.15
CA ARG A 106 0.27 -12.63 -11.05
C ARG A 106 -0.73 -11.91 -11.96
N HIS A 107 -1.52 -10.98 -11.42
CA HIS A 107 -2.64 -10.34 -12.10
C HIS A 107 -2.22 -9.15 -12.95
N TYR A 108 -1.34 -8.31 -12.41
CA TYR A 108 -0.64 -7.31 -13.20
C TYR A 108 0.49 -8.04 -13.91
N ARG A 109 0.15 -8.86 -14.93
CA ARG A 109 1.11 -9.60 -15.78
C ARG A 109 2.24 -8.64 -16.12
N LEU A 110 3.39 -8.92 -15.51
CA LEU A 110 4.72 -8.39 -15.79
C LEU A 110 4.71 -7.47 -17.02
N CYS A 111 4.53 -6.16 -16.81
CA CYS A 111 5.03 -5.17 -17.76
C CYS A 111 6.57 -5.11 -17.70
N CYS A 112 7.23 -6.25 -17.42
CA CYS A 112 8.64 -6.49 -17.64
C CYS A 112 9.00 -6.47 -19.14
N SER A 113 8.03 -6.23 -20.03
CA SER A 113 8.32 -5.97 -21.45
C SER A 113 8.64 -4.51 -21.79
N SER A 114 8.47 -3.54 -20.87
CA SER A 114 8.78 -2.12 -21.14
C SER A 114 9.92 -1.53 -20.32
N ALA A 115 10.55 -2.31 -19.44
CA ALA A 115 11.67 -1.87 -18.61
C ALA A 115 13.07 -2.10 -19.23
N LEU A 116 13.13 -2.63 -20.46
CA LEU A 116 14.35 -2.97 -21.21
C LEU A 116 14.44 -2.29 -22.59
N ARG A 117 13.80 -1.12 -22.75
CA ARG A 117 14.14 -0.16 -23.82
C ARG A 117 14.41 1.21 -23.22
#